data_AF-A0A8H8VKX5-F1
#
_entry.id   AF-A0A8H8VKX5-F1
#
_cell.length_a   1.000
_cell.length_b   1.000
_cell.length_c   1.000
_cell.angle_alpha   90.00
_cell.angle_beta   90.00
_cell.angle_gamma   90.00
#
_symmetry.space_group_name_H-M   'P 1'
#
loop_
_entity.id
_entity.type
_entity.pdbx_description
1 polymer ?
#
loop_
_entity_poly.entity_id
_entity_poly.type
_entity_poly.pdbx_seq_one_letter_code
_entity_poly.pdbx_strand_id
1 'polypeptide(L)'
;MLRAITKLFTKSFTIVDKLDECQKVGGYKTKFLNVLFDIQKEVGISILATSRSDGDISRFFEGAVALQISASRDDVKAYLADRMGRLEPEILDDEVRSMAESAISEAADGIGDRMDQASERAYNSTLEAMLGLDYSYWKAVIA
;
A
#
# COMPACT_ATOMS: atom_id res chain seq x y z
N MET A 1 -1.83 -9.58 -26.95
CA MET A 1 -3.08 -8.81 -26.80
C MET A 1 -2.82 -7.37 -26.37
N LEU A 2 -2.27 -7.10 -25.18
CA LEU A 2 -2.00 -5.74 -24.68
C LEU A 2 -1.24 -4.86 -25.70
N ARG A 3 -0.13 -5.38 -26.25
CA ARG A 3 0.68 -4.69 -27.27
C ARG A 3 -0.09 -4.27 -28.53
N ALA A 4 -1.06 -5.07 -28.98
CA ALA A 4 -1.85 -4.75 -30.16
C ALA A 4 -2.87 -3.65 -29.86
N ILE A 5 -3.47 -3.70 -28.67
CA ILE A 5 -4.46 -2.71 -28.20
C ILE A 5 -3.79 -1.36 -27.99
N THR A 6 -2.62 -1.31 -27.34
CA THR A 6 -1.93 -0.05 -27.04
C THR A 6 -1.51 0.73 -28.29
N LYS A 7 -1.24 0.05 -29.41
CA LYS A 7 -0.95 0.69 -30.71
C LYS A 7 -2.14 1.45 -31.31
N LEU A 8 -3.36 1.14 -30.89
CA LEU A 8 -4.56 1.79 -31.41
C LEU A 8 -4.80 3.16 -30.77
N PHE A 9 -4.08 3.48 -29.69
CA PHE A 9 -4.26 4.71 -28.94
C PHE A 9 -3.01 5.58 -29.06
N THR A 10 -3.20 6.89 -29.25
CA THR A 10 -2.10 7.87 -29.30
C THR A 10 -1.37 7.98 -27.96
N LYS A 11 -2.05 7.68 -26.86
CA LYS A 11 -1.50 7.66 -25.50
C LYS A 11 -2.19 6.57 -24.69
N SER A 12 -1.42 5.79 -23.95
CA SER A 12 -1.92 4.70 -23.11
C SER A 12 -1.22 4.71 -21.75
N PHE A 13 -2.01 4.51 -20.69
CA PHE A 13 -1.52 4.33 -19.33
C PHE A 13 -1.86 2.93 -18.85
N THR A 14 -0.89 2.23 -18.29
CA THR A 14 -1.10 0.91 -17.68
C THR A 14 -0.91 1.03 -16.18
N ILE A 15 -1.97 0.75 -15.42
CA ILE A 15 -1.94 0.79 -13.95
C ILE A 15 -1.82 -0.66 -13.44
N VAL A 16 -0.81 -0.91 -12.63
CA VAL A 16 -0.57 -2.19 -11.97
C VAL A 16 -0.74 -2.00 -10.48
N ASP A 17 -1.85 -2.49 -9.94
CA ASP A 17 -2.09 -2.42 -8.51
C ASP A 17 -1.40 -3.57 -7.77
N LYS A 18 -0.87 -3.28 -6.57
CA LYS A 18 -0.36 -4.26 -5.60
C LYS A 18 0.67 -5.24 -6.17
N LEU A 19 1.66 -4.71 -6.90
CA LEU A 19 2.68 -5.48 -7.61
C LEU A 19 3.51 -6.41 -6.69
N ASP A 20 3.61 -6.12 -5.39
CA ASP A 20 4.26 -6.97 -4.40
C ASP A 20 3.61 -8.35 -4.27
N GLU A 21 2.30 -8.47 -4.44
CA GLU A 21 1.56 -9.74 -4.43
C GLU A 21 1.81 -10.61 -5.66
N CYS A 22 2.42 -10.07 -6.70
CA CYS A 22 2.80 -10.88 -7.85
C CYS A 22 3.82 -11.94 -7.41
N GLN A 23 3.51 -13.20 -7.67
CA GLN A 23 4.26 -14.33 -7.16
C GLN A 23 5.75 -14.25 -7.56
N LYS A 24 6.63 -14.26 -6.54
CA LYS A 24 8.10 -14.28 -6.74
C LYS A 24 8.58 -15.64 -7.26
N VAL A 25 7.97 -16.72 -6.77
CA VAL A 25 8.34 -18.11 -7.12
C VAL A 25 8.12 -18.35 -8.60
N GLY A 26 9.11 -18.94 -9.28
CA GLY A 26 9.02 -19.28 -10.71
C GLY A 26 9.29 -18.10 -11.68
N GLY A 27 9.66 -16.92 -11.16
CA GLY A 27 10.06 -15.78 -11.98
C GLY A 27 8.91 -15.11 -12.73
N TYR A 28 7.65 -15.34 -12.31
CA TYR A 28 6.47 -14.74 -12.94
C TYR A 28 6.50 -13.22 -12.88
N LYS A 29 6.83 -12.63 -11.71
CA LYS A 29 7.01 -11.17 -11.55
C LYS A 29 7.99 -10.60 -12.58
N THR A 30 9.17 -11.20 -12.70
CA THR A 30 10.20 -10.78 -13.67
C THR A 30 9.70 -10.87 -15.11
N LYS A 31 9.07 -11.99 -15.50
CA LYS A 31 8.53 -12.17 -16.85
C LYS A 31 7.44 -11.15 -17.16
N PHE A 32 6.53 -10.90 -16.22
CA PHE A 32 5.47 -9.93 -16.34
C PHE A 32 6.01 -8.51 -16.54
N LEU A 33 6.95 -8.08 -15.70
CA LEU A 33 7.57 -6.76 -15.80
C LEU A 33 8.38 -6.60 -17.09
N ASN A 34 9.14 -7.61 -17.50
CA ASN A 34 9.86 -7.58 -18.78
C ASN A 34 8.91 -7.38 -19.96
N VAL A 35 7.77 -8.08 -19.99
CA VAL A 35 6.77 -7.89 -21.06
C VAL A 35 6.20 -6.47 -21.04
N LEU A 36 5.91 -5.90 -19.86
CA LEU A 36 5.42 -4.52 -19.76
C LEU A 36 6.46 -3.51 -20.24
N PHE A 37 7.72 -3.65 -19.83
CA PHE A 37 8.80 -2.76 -20.26
C PHE A 37 9.10 -2.88 -21.75
N ASP A 38 8.98 -4.07 -22.33
CA ASP A 38 9.12 -4.26 -23.77
C ASP A 38 7.97 -3.60 -24.55
N ILE A 39 6.76 -3.55 -23.98
CA ILE A 39 5.64 -2.81 -24.56
C ILE A 39 5.91 -1.31 -24.45
N GLN A 40 6.36 -0.83 -23.29
CA GLN A 40 6.76 0.56 -23.09
C GLN A 40 7.81 1.01 -24.11
N LYS A 41 8.88 0.24 -24.33
CA LYS A 41 9.93 0.57 -25.30
C LYS A 41 9.42 0.60 -26.74
N GLU A 42 8.50 -0.28 -27.11
CA GLU A 42 8.01 -0.38 -28.49
C GLU A 42 6.96 0.69 -28.83
N VAL A 43 6.03 0.97 -27.91
CA VAL A 43 4.84 1.80 -28.21
C VAL A 43 4.69 3.02 -27.32
N GLY A 44 5.58 3.22 -26.35
CA GLY A 44 5.59 4.42 -25.50
C GLY A 44 4.45 4.49 -24.47
N ILE A 45 3.98 3.36 -23.94
CA ILE A 45 3.03 3.39 -22.82
C ILE A 45 3.67 3.98 -21.55
N SER A 46 2.87 4.65 -20.73
CA SER A 46 3.25 5.02 -19.36
C SER A 46 2.78 3.95 -18.38
N ILE A 47 3.65 3.57 -17.44
CA ILE A 47 3.37 2.54 -16.44
C ILE A 47 3.26 3.20 -15.08
N LEU A 48 2.16 2.94 -14.37
CA LEU A 48 1.99 3.32 -12.98
C LEU A 48 1.83 2.03 -12.18
N ALA A 49 2.68 1.81 -11.18
CA ALA A 49 2.63 0.63 -10.34
C ALA A 49 2.52 1.03 -8.87
N THR A 50 1.68 0.34 -8.09
CA THR A 50 1.67 0.43 -6.63
C THR A 50 2.29 -0.83 -6.04
N SER A 51 3.06 -0.69 -4.96
CA SER A 51 3.71 -1.81 -4.29
C SER A 51 4.06 -1.43 -2.87
N ARG A 52 4.12 -2.41 -1.97
CA ARG A 52 4.86 -2.25 -0.72
C ARG A 52 6.35 -2.04 -0.98
N SER A 53 7.06 -1.44 -0.03
CA SER A 53 8.51 -1.21 -0.12
C SER A 53 9.29 -2.52 0.00
N ASP A 54 9.31 -3.29 -1.08
CA ASP A 54 10.16 -4.47 -1.23
C ASP A 54 11.38 -4.09 -2.09
N GLY A 55 12.58 -4.35 -1.57
CA GLY A 55 13.84 -4.04 -2.26
C GLY A 55 13.93 -4.71 -3.64
N ASP A 56 13.25 -5.85 -3.81
CA ASP A 56 13.22 -6.57 -5.10
C ASP A 56 12.49 -5.78 -6.19
N ILE A 57 11.38 -5.12 -5.85
CA ILE A 57 10.57 -4.38 -6.83
C ILE A 57 11.27 -3.09 -7.23
N SER A 58 11.88 -2.40 -6.25
CA SER A 58 12.55 -1.13 -6.49
C SER A 58 13.66 -1.23 -7.56
N ARG A 59 14.33 -2.40 -7.66
CA ARG A 59 15.37 -2.66 -8.66
C ARG A 59 14.84 -2.69 -10.10
N PHE A 60 13.60 -3.14 -10.32
CA PHE A 60 13.00 -3.16 -11.67
C PHE A 60 12.69 -1.77 -12.20
N PHE A 61 12.56 -0.80 -11.30
CA PHE A 61 12.18 0.58 -11.62
C PHE A 61 13.31 1.56 -11.31
N GLU A 62 14.55 1.10 -11.32
CA GLU A 62 15.71 1.98 -11.15
C GLU A 62 15.72 3.06 -12.25
N GLY A 63 15.79 4.33 -11.85
CA GLY A 63 15.71 5.49 -12.74
C GLY A 63 14.28 5.96 -13.06
N ALA A 64 13.24 5.24 -12.64
CA ALA A 64 11.85 5.70 -12.73
C ALA A 64 11.52 6.72 -11.61
N VAL A 65 10.42 7.45 -11.78
CA VAL A 65 9.91 8.34 -10.72
C VAL A 65 9.24 7.49 -9.66
N ALA A 66 9.71 7.57 -8.42
CA ALA A 66 9.11 6.90 -7.28
C ALA A 66 8.53 7.92 -6.29
N LEU A 67 7.29 7.70 -5.87
CA LEU A 67 6.60 8.46 -4.85
C LEU A 67 6.29 7.54 -3.68
N GLN A 68 6.86 7.84 -2.51
CA GLN A 68 6.45 7.21 -1.26
C GLN A 68 5.13 7.82 -0.81
N ILE A 69 4.15 6.97 -0.51
CA ILE A 69 2.84 7.36 -0.03
C ILE A 69 2.69 6.81 1.40
N SER A 70 2.55 7.73 2.35
CA SER A 70 2.31 7.42 3.76
C SER A 70 1.32 8.43 4.32
N ALA A 71 0.36 7.95 5.10
CA ALA A 71 -0.52 8.81 5.87
C ALA A 71 0.25 9.42 7.04
N SER A 72 0.03 10.70 7.33
CA SER A 72 0.56 11.31 8.54
C SER A 72 -0.20 10.83 9.77
N ARG A 73 0.36 11.06 10.97
CA ARG A 73 -0.32 10.81 12.23
C ARG A 73 -1.70 11.47 12.29
N ASP A 74 -1.81 12.70 11.81
CA ASP A 74 -3.07 13.45 11.83
C ASP A 74 -4.08 12.90 10.81
N ASP A 75 -3.63 12.45 9.64
CA ASP A 75 -4.49 11.77 8.66
C ASP A 75 -5.08 10.49 9.25
N VAL A 76 -4.26 9.72 9.98
CA VAL A 76 -4.68 8.48 10.65
C VAL A 76 -5.66 8.77 11.78
N LYS A 77 -5.39 9.78 12.62
CA LYS A 77 -6.34 10.20 13.67
C LYS A 77 -7.69 10.60 13.09
N ALA A 78 -7.69 11.44 12.05
CA ALA A 78 -8.91 11.89 11.40
C ALA A 78 -9.70 10.70 10.82
N TYR A 79 -9.02 9.75 10.19
CA TYR A 79 -9.62 8.53 9.69
C TYR A 79 -10.24 7.68 10.81
N LEU A 80 -9.51 7.47 11.91
CA LEU A 80 -9.96 6.67 13.04
C LEU A 80 -11.15 7.32 13.75
N ALA A 81 -11.13 8.64 13.96
CA ALA A 81 -12.25 9.38 14.54
C ALA A 81 -13.54 9.21 13.72
N ASP A 82 -13.48 9.36 12.39
CA ASP A 82 -14.64 9.13 11.51
C ASP A 82 -15.10 7.66 11.51
N ARG A 83 -14.16 6.70 11.46
CA ARG A 83 -14.49 5.27 11.47
C ARG A 83 -15.10 4.81 12.78
N MET A 84 -14.51 5.20 13.90
CA MET A 84 -14.94 4.81 15.25
C MET A 84 -16.21 5.54 15.69
N GLY A 85 -16.47 6.74 15.17
CA GLY A 85 -17.73 7.46 15.38
C GLY A 85 -18.94 6.77 14.73
N ARG A 86 -18.72 5.80 13.82
CA ARG A 86 -19.76 5.00 13.16
C ARG A 86 -19.99 3.63 13.81
N LEU A 87 -19.24 3.30 14.85
CA LEU A 87 -19.38 2.04 15.59
C LEU A 87 -20.30 2.25 16.79
N GLU A 88 -21.16 1.27 17.05
CA GLU A 88 -22.06 1.30 18.20
C GLU A 88 -21.26 1.30 19.52
N PRO A 89 -21.73 2.02 20.56
CA PRO A 89 -21.04 2.11 21.86
C PRO A 89 -20.83 0.75 22.55
N GLU A 90 -21.65 -0.24 22.22
CA GLU A 90 -21.57 -1.61 22.74
C GLU A 90 -20.38 -2.40 22.17
N ILE A 91 -19.77 -1.91 21.08
CA ILE A 91 -18.62 -2.51 20.40
C ILE A 91 -17.32 -1.78 20.79
N LEU A 92 -17.39 -0.45 20.98
CA LEU A 92 -16.25 0.38 21.36
C LEU A 92 -16.68 1.42 22.41
N ASP A 93 -16.31 1.18 23.66
CA ASP A 93 -16.38 2.21 24.70
C ASP A 93 -15.30 3.29 24.50
N ASP A 94 -15.42 4.39 25.25
CA ASP A 94 -14.55 5.55 25.09
C ASP A 94 -13.09 5.27 25.48
N GLU A 95 -12.84 4.32 26.40
CA GLU A 95 -11.49 3.94 26.81
C GLU A 95 -10.79 3.18 25.67
N VAL A 96 -11.46 2.17 25.10
CA VAL A 96 -10.97 1.39 23.97
C VAL A 96 -10.77 2.29 22.73
N ARG A 97 -11.65 3.27 22.51
CA ARG A 97 -11.52 4.24 21.42
C ARG A 97 -10.25 5.07 21.56
N SER A 98 -10.03 5.67 22.74
CA SER A 98 -8.85 6.49 23.00
C SER A 98 -7.55 5.68 22.88
N MET A 99 -7.56 4.44 23.37
CA MET A 99 -6.40 3.55 23.27
C MET A 99 -6.08 3.20 21.81
N ALA A 100 -7.09 2.82 21.03
CA ALA A 100 -6.91 2.44 19.63
C ALA A 100 -6.45 3.63 18.77
N GLU A 101 -7.03 4.83 18.97
CA GLU A 101 -6.60 6.03 18.26
C GLU A 101 -5.14 6.37 18.54
N SER A 102 -4.71 6.33 19.81
CA SER A 102 -3.32 6.62 20.18
C SER A 102 -2.36 5.60 19.60
N ALA A 103 -2.63 4.30 19.81
CA ALA A 103 -1.75 3.21 19.40
C ALA A 103 -1.55 3.14 17.88
N ILE A 104 -2.64 3.25 17.11
CA ILE A 104 -2.58 3.16 15.64
C ILE A 104 -1.90 4.40 15.04
N SER A 105 -2.20 5.59 15.59
CA SER A 105 -1.59 6.84 15.10
C SER A 105 -0.10 6.94 15.41
N GLU A 106 0.35 6.40 16.55
CA GLU A 106 1.78 6.31 16.90
C GLU A 106 2.52 5.31 16.01
N ALA A 107 1.92 4.14 15.75
CA ALA A 107 2.49 3.15 14.84
C ALA A 107 2.65 3.70 13.41
N ALA A 108 1.69 4.51 12.93
CA ALA A 108 1.73 5.11 11.61
C ALA A 108 2.88 6.12 11.40
N ASP A 109 3.31 6.80 12.47
CA ASP A 109 4.40 7.79 12.44
C ASP A 109 5.80 7.14 12.48
N GLY A 110 5.86 5.80 12.56
CA GLY A 110 7.11 5.04 12.59
C GLY A 110 7.89 5.10 13.91
N ILE A 111 7.34 5.75 14.95
CA ILE A 111 7.90 5.78 16.31
C ILE A 111 7.40 4.54 17.06
N GLY A 112 7.91 3.37 16.66
CA GLY A 112 7.65 2.10 17.33
C GLY A 112 8.71 1.76 18.37
N ASP A 113 8.92 2.60 19.39
CA ASP A 113 9.71 2.19 20.56
C ASP A 113 8.79 1.54 21.61
N ARG A 114 8.75 0.19 21.56
CA ARG A 114 8.20 -0.74 22.57
C ARG A 114 6.72 -0.58 22.91
N MET A 115 5.86 -1.14 22.05
CA MET A 115 4.54 -1.60 22.49
C MET A 115 4.72 -2.76 23.48
N ASP A 116 4.04 -2.70 24.63
CA ASP A 116 3.93 -3.87 25.51
C ASP A 116 3.01 -4.94 24.90
N GLN A 117 3.11 -6.19 25.39
CA GLN A 117 2.35 -7.32 24.81
C GLN A 117 0.82 -7.14 24.90
N ALA A 118 0.33 -6.30 25.81
CA ALA A 118 -1.08 -5.99 25.93
C ALA A 118 -1.54 -5.02 24.83
N SER A 119 -0.73 -3.99 24.57
CA SER A 119 -0.93 -3.03 23.49
C SER A 119 -0.80 -3.67 22.12
N GLU A 120 0.10 -4.64 21.95
CA GLU A 120 0.27 -5.40 20.71
C GLU A 120 -0.93 -6.34 20.45
N ARG A 121 -1.48 -6.99 21.48
CA ARG A 121 -2.71 -7.80 21.34
C ARG A 121 -3.94 -6.94 21.05
N ALA A 122 -4.06 -5.81 21.74
CA ALA A 122 -5.12 -4.85 21.45
C ALA A 122 -4.98 -4.35 20.01
N TYR A 123 -3.80 -3.84 19.61
CA TYR A 123 -3.49 -3.41 18.25
C TYR A 123 -3.86 -4.47 17.20
N ASN A 124 -3.38 -5.71 17.33
CA ASN A 124 -3.67 -6.77 16.35
C ASN A 124 -5.15 -7.15 16.31
N SER A 125 -5.84 -7.20 17.45
CA SER A 125 -7.28 -7.47 17.52
C SER A 125 -8.11 -6.35 16.87
N THR A 126 -7.74 -5.08 17.07
CA THR A 126 -8.44 -3.95 16.45
C THR A 126 -8.06 -3.80 14.98
N LEU A 127 -6.82 -4.11 14.56
CA LEU A 127 -6.38 -4.07 13.16
C LEU A 127 -7.12 -5.12 12.31
N GLU A 128 -7.24 -6.36 12.83
CA GLU A 128 -7.97 -7.45 12.18
C GLU A 128 -9.47 -7.14 12.09
N ALA A 129 -10.04 -6.53 13.13
CA ALA A 129 -11.45 -6.14 13.16
C ALA A 129 -11.78 -4.91 12.31
N MET A 130 -10.88 -3.92 12.20
CA MET A 130 -11.16 -2.64 11.53
C MET A 130 -10.74 -2.60 10.06
N LEU A 131 -9.67 -3.28 9.65
CA LEU A 131 -8.99 -2.88 8.42
C LEU A 131 -8.73 -3.97 7.39
N GLY A 132 -8.50 -5.24 7.75
CA GLY A 132 -8.12 -6.26 6.76
C GLY A 132 -6.94 -5.84 5.85
N LEU A 133 -6.18 -4.81 6.23
CA LEU A 133 -5.19 -4.12 5.44
C LEU A 133 -3.99 -3.83 6.34
N ASP A 134 -2.88 -4.48 6.04
CA ASP A 134 -1.58 -4.24 6.65
C ASP A 134 -0.98 -2.96 6.03
N TYR A 135 -0.77 -1.96 6.91
CA TYR A 135 -0.40 -0.57 6.65
C TYR A 135 1.10 -0.34 6.39
N SER A 136 1.80 -1.36 5.91
CA SER A 136 3.21 -1.22 5.52
C SER A 136 3.33 -0.46 4.18
N TYR A 137 3.70 0.82 4.28
CA TYR A 137 4.21 1.75 3.25
C TYR A 137 3.98 1.36 1.78
N TRP A 138 3.09 2.10 1.11
CA TRP A 138 2.89 1.97 -0.34
C TRP A 138 3.82 2.94 -1.09
N LYS A 139 4.48 2.44 -2.12
CA LYS A 139 5.16 3.25 -3.13
C LYS A 139 4.35 3.20 -4.41
N ALA A 140 4.06 4.38 -4.95
CA ALA A 140 3.67 4.51 -6.35
C ALA A 140 4.94 4.73 -7.18
N VAL A 141 5.05 4.02 -8.29
CA VAL A 141 6.14 4.18 -9.25
C VAL A 141 5.54 4.55 -10.59
N ILE A 142 6.09 5.58 -11.21
CA ILE A 142 5.75 6.03 -12.55
C ILE A 142 6.98 5.83 -13.42
N ALA A 143 6.88 4.91 -14.37
CA ALA A 143 7.90 4.63 -15.37
C ALA A 143 7.38 4.91 -16.78
#